data_AF-A0AAW5FGQ9-F1
#
_entry.id   AF-A0AAW5FGQ9-F1
#
_cell.length_a   1.000
_cell.length_b   1.000
_cell.length_c   1.000
_cell.angle_alpha   90.00
_cell.angle_beta   90.00
_cell.angle_gamma   90.00
#
_symmetry.space_group_name_H-M   'P 1'
#
loop_
_entity.id
_entity.type
_entity.pdbx_description
1 polymer ?
#
loop_
_entity_poly.entity_id
_entity_poly.type
_entity_poly.pdbx_seq_one_letter_code
_entity_poly.pdbx_strand_id
1 'polypeptide(L)'
;MPEVESRELIAADLRVLISQIESSMRRTATAMAQEHGSDPESSADVFVLDDVTPRYARAIAALDACRAGLGHALECLSEASGTL
;
A
#
# COMPACT_ATOMS: atom_id res chain seq x y z
N MET A 1 31.92 -10.38 4.07
CA MET A 1 31.25 -10.32 5.39
C MET A 1 29.83 -10.83 5.19
N PRO A 2 29.51 -12.07 5.59
CA PRO A 2 28.25 -12.74 5.23
C PRO A 2 26.98 -12.08 5.81
N GLU A 3 27.12 -11.33 6.91
CA GLU A 3 26.01 -10.58 7.51
C GLU A 3 25.59 -9.37 6.65
N VAL A 4 26.51 -8.74 5.95
CA VAL A 4 26.22 -7.59 5.05
C VAL A 4 25.44 -8.08 3.83
N GLU A 5 25.89 -9.19 3.22
CA GLU A 5 25.19 -9.83 2.10
C GLU A 5 23.77 -10.29 2.49
N SER A 6 23.60 -10.83 3.71
CA SER A 6 22.27 -11.22 4.22
C SER A 6 21.32 -10.04 4.39
N ARG A 7 21.81 -8.89 4.88
CA ARG A 7 21.02 -7.66 5.03
C ARG A 7 20.65 -7.06 3.68
N GLU A 8 21.58 -7.08 2.71
CA GLU A 8 21.32 -6.60 1.36
C GLU A 8 20.25 -7.42 0.65
N LEU A 9 20.26 -8.74 0.81
CA LEU A 9 19.20 -9.63 0.30
C LEU A 9 17.84 -9.32 0.95
N ILE A 10 17.80 -9.19 2.27
CA ILE A 10 16.56 -8.80 2.98
C ILE A 10 16.07 -7.44 2.49
N ALA A 11 16.97 -6.47 2.31
CA ALA A 11 16.61 -5.14 1.82
C ALA A 11 16.12 -5.18 0.36
N ALA A 12 16.66 -6.07 -0.49
CA ALA A 12 16.16 -6.28 -1.84
C ALA A 12 14.72 -6.85 -1.82
N ASP A 13 14.47 -7.87 -0.99
CA ASP A 13 13.14 -8.47 -0.83
C ASP A 13 12.10 -7.46 -0.33
N LEU A 14 12.45 -6.64 0.67
CA LEU A 14 11.56 -5.60 1.20
C LEU A 14 11.22 -4.54 0.13
N ARG A 15 12.17 -4.16 -0.73
CA ARG A 15 11.91 -3.24 -1.86
C ARG A 15 10.96 -3.85 -2.90
N VAL A 16 11.08 -5.16 -3.17
CA VAL A 16 10.14 -5.88 -4.05
C VAL A 16 8.73 -5.88 -3.45
N LEU A 17 8.59 -6.15 -2.15
CA LEU A 17 7.29 -6.12 -1.46
C LEU A 17 6.65 -4.73 -1.49
N ILE A 18 7.42 -3.66 -1.30
CA ILE A 18 6.92 -2.28 -1.43
C ILE A 18 6.35 -2.03 -2.83
N SER A 19 7.08 -2.42 -3.89
CA SER A 19 6.62 -2.27 -5.28
C SER A 19 5.34 -3.06 -5.57
N GLN A 20 5.20 -4.26 -4.99
CA GLN A 20 3.99 -5.06 -5.08
C GLN A 20 2.81 -4.40 -4.36
N ILE A 21 3.02 -3.85 -3.16
CA ILE A 21 1.99 -3.11 -2.42
C ILE A 21 1.52 -1.89 -3.20
N GLU A 22 2.44 -1.11 -3.77
CA GLU A 22 2.09 0.05 -4.61
C GLU A 22 1.29 -0.36 -5.85
N SER A 23 1.62 -1.51 -6.46
CA SER A 23 0.84 -2.08 -7.56
C SER A 23 -0.57 -2.50 -7.11
N SER A 24 -0.71 -3.09 -5.93
CA SER A 24 -1.99 -3.45 -5.34
C SER A 24 -2.85 -2.20 -5.09
N MET A 25 -2.27 -1.14 -4.49
CA MET A 25 -2.95 0.13 -4.26
C MET A 25 -3.47 0.74 -5.56
N ARG A 26 -2.69 0.73 -6.65
CA ARG A 26 -3.13 1.21 -7.96
C ARG A 26 -4.31 0.41 -8.50
N ARG A 27 -4.27 -0.93 -8.43
CA ARG A 27 -5.39 -1.79 -8.86
C ARG A 27 -6.64 -1.53 -8.04
N THR A 28 -6.50 -1.35 -6.73
CA THR A 28 -7.60 -0.99 -5.84
C THR A 28 -8.20 0.36 -6.19
N ALA A 29 -7.37 1.38 -6.45
CA ALA A 29 -7.83 2.70 -6.87
C ALA A 29 -8.55 2.66 -8.23
N THR A 30 -8.06 1.89 -9.20
CA THR A 30 -8.74 1.67 -10.48
C THR A 30 -10.10 0.99 -10.29
N ALA A 31 -10.18 -0.05 -9.45
CA ALA A 31 -11.44 -0.72 -9.15
C ALA A 31 -12.46 0.23 -8.51
N MET A 32 -12.01 1.09 -7.58
CA MET A 32 -12.86 2.14 -7.02
C MET A 32 -13.40 3.09 -8.09
N ALA A 33 -12.55 3.57 -9.00
CA ALA A 33 -12.97 4.49 -10.05
C ALA A 33 -14.00 3.87 -11.01
N GLN A 34 -13.89 2.56 -11.29
CA GLN A 34 -14.83 1.85 -12.14
C GLN A 34 -16.22 1.68 -11.49
N GLU A 35 -16.27 1.42 -10.18
CA GLU A 35 -17.54 1.30 -9.44
C GLU A 35 -18.35 2.61 -9.40
N HIS A 36 -17.68 3.78 -9.44
CA HIS A 36 -18.36 5.09 -9.40
C HIS A 36 -18.72 5.63 -10.79
N GLY A 37 -18.16 5.07 -11.87
CA GLY A 37 -18.31 5.59 -13.24
C GLY A 37 -19.32 4.86 -14.12
N SER A 38 -20.10 3.92 -13.58
CA SER A 38 -20.96 2.99 -14.33
C SER A 38 -22.47 3.20 -14.13
N ASP A 39 -22.90 4.41 -13.78
CA ASP A 39 -24.33 4.74 -13.76
C ASP A 39 -24.64 6.00 -14.60
N PRO A 40 -25.09 5.86 -15.86
CA PRO A 40 -25.52 7.00 -16.65
C PRO A 40 -26.98 7.41 -16.46
N GLU A 41 -27.90 6.57 -15.98
CA GLU A 41 -29.34 6.85 -16.12
C GLU A 41 -30.20 6.08 -15.09
N SER A 42 -30.38 6.57 -13.85
CA SER A 42 -31.66 6.50 -13.14
C SER A 42 -31.68 7.26 -11.81
N SER A 43 -32.33 8.42 -11.84
CA SER A 43 -33.28 8.89 -10.84
C SER A 43 -32.87 8.90 -9.36
N ALA A 44 -32.53 10.11 -8.89
CA ALA A 44 -32.96 10.68 -7.60
C ALA A 44 -33.06 9.71 -6.41
N ASP A 45 -31.93 9.34 -5.84
CA ASP A 45 -31.89 8.93 -4.44
C ASP A 45 -30.76 9.68 -3.74
N VAL A 46 -31.12 10.47 -2.74
CA VAL A 46 -30.16 11.20 -1.91
C VAL A 46 -29.49 10.18 -1.01
N PHE A 47 -28.36 9.64 -1.46
CA PHE A 47 -27.52 8.80 -0.63
C PHE A 47 -26.80 9.66 0.42
N VAL A 48 -27.41 9.80 1.60
CA VAL A 48 -26.70 10.25 2.81
C VAL A 48 -25.81 9.09 3.26
N LEU A 49 -24.60 9.03 2.68
CA LEU A 49 -23.63 7.98 2.90
C LEU A 49 -22.65 8.37 4.03
N ASP A 50 -23.16 8.59 5.25
CA ASP A 50 -22.33 9.05 6.39
C ASP A 50 -21.35 7.97 6.90
N ASP A 51 -21.59 6.68 6.59
CA ASP A 51 -20.84 5.55 7.18
C ASP A 51 -20.15 4.61 6.17
N VAL A 52 -20.23 4.90 4.87
CA VAL A 52 -19.56 4.06 3.87
C VAL A 52 -18.16 4.61 3.66
N THR A 53 -17.27 4.29 4.60
CA THR A 53 -15.86 4.16 4.21
C THR A 53 -15.86 3.23 3.01
N PRO A 54 -15.51 3.69 1.79
CA PRO A 54 -15.56 2.83 0.61
C PRO A 54 -14.81 1.56 0.96
N ARG A 55 -15.36 0.38 0.67
CA ARG A 55 -14.78 -0.93 1.04
C ARG A 55 -13.27 -1.01 0.77
N TYR A 56 -12.83 -0.29 -0.25
CA TYR A 56 -11.45 -0.13 -0.67
C TYR A 56 -10.61 0.89 0.10
N ALA A 57 -11.19 1.91 0.74
CA ALA A 57 -10.45 2.87 1.57
C ALA A 57 -9.80 2.19 2.79
N ARG A 58 -10.48 1.23 3.42
CA ARG A 58 -9.89 0.41 4.49
C ARG A 58 -8.74 -0.47 3.97
N ALA A 59 -8.88 -1.01 2.77
CA ALA A 59 -7.80 -1.79 2.13
C ALA A 59 -6.60 -0.91 1.76
N ILE A 60 -6.83 0.30 1.23
CA ILE A 60 -5.78 1.27 0.92
C ILE A 60 -5.05 1.70 2.20
N ALA A 61 -5.77 2.00 3.28
CA ALA A 61 -5.16 2.37 4.56
C ALA A 61 -4.30 1.23 5.14
N ALA A 62 -4.74 -0.02 5.03
CA ALA A 62 -3.95 -1.17 5.45
C ALA A 62 -2.69 -1.36 4.58
N LEU A 63 -2.81 -1.19 3.26
CA LEU A 63 -1.67 -1.25 2.34
C LEU A 63 -0.65 -0.13 2.61
N ASP A 64 -1.13 1.08 2.93
CA ASP A 64 -0.27 2.22 3.28
C ASP A 64 0.48 1.98 4.60
N ALA A 65 -0.21 1.47 5.62
CA ALA A 65 0.43 1.08 6.88
C ALA A 65 1.49 -0.01 6.68
N CYS A 66 1.22 -1.01 5.82
CA CYS A 66 2.22 -2.02 5.45
C CYS A 66 3.43 -1.40 4.74
N ARG A 67 3.21 -0.48 3.80
CA ARG A 67 4.27 0.24 3.09
C ARG A 67 5.15 1.02 4.06
N ALA A 68 4.56 1.73 5.02
CA ALA A 68 5.28 2.46 6.06
C ALA A 68 6.12 1.52 6.94
N GLY A 69 5.56 0.38 7.36
CA GLY A 69 6.28 -0.62 8.15
C GLY A 69 7.48 -1.23 7.42
N LEU A 70 7.32 -1.56 6.13
CA LEU A 70 8.43 -2.06 5.31
C LEU A 70 9.52 -1.00 5.07
N GLY A 71 9.12 0.26 4.89
CA GLY A 71 10.04 1.39 4.79
C GLY A 71 10.87 1.55 6.07
N HIS A 72 10.22 1.50 7.23
CA HIS A 72 10.91 1.56 8.52
C HIS A 72 11.89 0.39 8.70
N ALA A 73 11.50 -0.83 8.30
CA ALA A 73 12.41 -1.98 8.34
C ALA A 73 13.67 -1.77 7.47
N LEU A 74 13.55 -1.11 6.31
CA LEU A 74 14.69 -0.76 5.47
C LEU A 74 15.61 0.30 6.13
N GLU A 75 15.03 1.28 6.81
CA GLU A 75 15.78 2.28 7.57
C GLU A 75 16.59 1.63 8.69
N CYS A 76 15.97 0.77 9.49
CA CYS A 76 16.67 0.04 10.56
C CYS A 76 17.83 -0.84 10.03
N LEU A 77 17.62 -1.50 8.89
CA LEU A 77 18.68 -2.29 8.24
C LEU A 77 19.84 -1.41 7.75
N SER A 78 19.54 -0.17 7.33
CA SER A 78 20.53 0.80 6.85
C SER A 78 21.31 1.45 7.99
N GLU A 79 20.64 1.84 9.07
CA GLU A 79 21.26 2.37 10.30
C GLU A 79 22.20 1.35 10.96
N ALA A 80 21.83 0.07 10.97
CA ALA A 80 22.68 -1.01 11.48
C ALA A 80 23.98 -1.21 10.69
N SER A 81 24.11 -0.59 9.50
CA SER A 81 25.32 -0.55 8.68
C SER A 81 26.18 0.70 8.92
N GLY A 82 25.60 1.80 9.43
CA GLY A 82 26.28 3.08 9.64
C GLY A 82 27.03 3.20 10.97
N THR A 83 26.92 2.21 11.86
CA THR A 83 27.56 2.17 13.18
C THR A 83 28.88 1.40 13.22
N LEU A 84 29.64 1.34 12.12
CA LEU A 84 30.99 0.75 12.06
C LEU A 84 32.02 1.75 11.53
#